data_AF-X1KB49-F1
#
_entry.id   AF-X1KB49-F1
#
_cell.length_a   1.000
_cell.length_b   1.000
_cell.length_c   1.000
_cell.angle_alpha   90.00
_cell.angle_beta   90.00
_cell.angle_gamma   90.00
#
_symmetry.space_group_name_H-M   'P 1'
#
loop_
_entity.id
_entity.type
_entity.pdbx_description
1 polymer ?
#
loop_
_entity_poly.entity_id
_entity_poly.type
_entity_poly.pdbx_seq_one_letter_code
_entity_poly.pdbx_strand_id
1 'polypeptide(L)'
;AFRIHTDLGYRCIGAKVNGRLVPLNYALNNGDVVEIVAAKGEKGPSLDWLRPELGYIKTSHGRNKVRQWFNKQERSQSIETGKQLLDKELNRLGINLPSAEKVASQFNYADVDDFFAALGRGSISLSQVALKLSTNLELPNEAVEISIPRKLSSASVKVLGVGDLFTRIANCCHPLPGDEIIGYITQGRGVTVHRKDCPNIINEVEKERLVAVDWGDVEQVYP
;
A
#
# COMPACT_ATOMS: atom_id res chain seq x y z
N ALA A 1 24.73 -30.96 -10.58
CA ALA A 1 23.88 -31.71 -9.63
C ALA A 1 22.43 -31.22 -9.61
N PHE A 2 22.10 -30.03 -9.08
CA PHE A 2 20.71 -29.54 -8.97
C PHE A 2 19.91 -29.47 -10.28
N ARG A 3 20.58 -29.33 -11.43
CA ARG A 3 19.93 -29.35 -12.74
C ARG A 3 19.42 -30.75 -13.14
N ILE A 4 20.06 -31.80 -12.64
CA ILE A 4 19.73 -33.21 -12.93
C ILE A 4 18.66 -33.69 -11.96
N HIS A 5 18.92 -33.58 -10.66
CA HIS A 5 17.98 -33.95 -9.62
C HIS A 5 18.24 -33.18 -8.34
N THR A 6 17.17 -32.88 -7.59
CA THR A 6 17.27 -32.09 -6.36
C THR A 6 17.98 -32.88 -5.26
N ASP A 7 17.63 -34.16 -5.08
CA ASP A 7 18.27 -35.04 -4.07
C ASP A 7 19.76 -35.27 -4.36
N LEU A 8 20.12 -35.41 -5.65
CA LEU A 8 21.52 -35.50 -6.06
C LEU A 8 22.30 -34.22 -5.70
N GLY A 9 21.64 -33.06 -5.80
CA GLY A 9 22.18 -31.78 -5.35
C GLY A 9 22.45 -31.75 -3.85
N TYR A 10 21.50 -32.19 -3.03
CA TYR A 10 21.65 -32.21 -1.57
C TYR A 10 22.76 -33.15 -1.10
N ARG A 11 22.91 -34.29 -1.77
CA ARG A 11 23.90 -35.32 -1.41
C ARG A 11 25.27 -35.11 -2.05
N CYS A 12 25.46 -34.04 -2.84
CA CYS A 12 26.69 -33.77 -3.56
C CYS A 12 27.84 -33.44 -2.59
N ILE A 13 28.91 -34.24 -2.59
CA ILE A 13 30.11 -34.01 -1.77
C ILE A 13 31.26 -33.47 -2.63
N GLY A 14 31.34 -33.87 -3.89
CA GLY A 14 32.43 -33.50 -4.78
C GLY A 14 32.07 -33.67 -6.24
N ALA A 15 32.94 -33.21 -7.12
CA ALA A 15 32.83 -33.40 -8.55
C ALA A 15 34.19 -33.77 -9.14
N LYS A 16 34.18 -34.58 -10.20
CA LYS A 16 35.31 -34.74 -11.10
C LYS A 16 34.96 -34.11 -12.43
N VAL A 17 35.92 -33.39 -13.01
CA VAL A 17 35.81 -32.81 -14.34
C VAL A 17 36.91 -33.41 -15.20
N ASN A 18 36.54 -34.04 -16.32
CA ASN A 18 37.45 -34.72 -17.23
C ASN A 18 38.37 -35.73 -16.50
N GLY A 19 37.79 -36.49 -15.56
CA GLY A 19 38.48 -37.51 -14.76
C GLY A 19 39.30 -36.99 -13.57
N ARG A 20 39.47 -35.67 -13.41
CA ARG A 20 40.24 -35.07 -12.30
C ARG A 20 39.32 -34.49 -11.22
N LEU A 21 39.70 -34.65 -9.94
CA LEU A 21 38.98 -34.04 -8.82
C LEU A 21 39.14 -32.52 -8.87
N VAL A 22 38.02 -31.82 -8.80
CA VAL A 22 37.97 -30.36 -8.76
C VAL A 22 37.24 -29.89 -7.50
N PRO A 23 37.58 -28.71 -6.95
CA PRO A 23 36.81 -28.14 -5.86
C PRO A 23 35.40 -27.76 -6.33
N LEU A 24 34.42 -27.78 -5.43
CA LEU A 24 33.01 -27.53 -5.76
C LEU A 24 32.72 -26.11 -6.26
N ASN A 25 33.63 -25.15 -6.00
CA ASN A 25 33.53 -23.77 -6.49
C ASN A 25 34.13 -23.58 -7.90
N TYR A 26 34.65 -24.66 -8.53
CA TYR A 26 35.14 -24.62 -9.91
C TYR A 26 34.02 -24.19 -10.87
N ALA A 27 34.33 -23.25 -11.75
CA ALA A 27 33.42 -22.80 -12.79
C ALA A 27 33.49 -23.73 -14.01
N LEU A 28 32.38 -24.39 -14.33
CA LEU A 28 32.30 -25.29 -15.48
C LEU A 28 32.46 -24.53 -16.80
N ASN A 29 33.21 -25.13 -17.73
CA ASN A 29 33.36 -24.65 -19.10
C ASN A 29 32.55 -25.49 -20.08
N ASN A 30 32.28 -24.93 -21.27
CA ASN A 30 31.60 -25.69 -22.32
C ASN A 30 32.47 -26.86 -22.79
N GLY A 31 31.88 -28.05 -22.87
CA GLY A 31 32.57 -29.28 -23.25
C GLY A 31 33.15 -30.08 -22.09
N ASP A 32 33.07 -29.58 -20.85
CA ASP A 32 33.50 -30.32 -19.67
C ASP A 32 32.61 -31.55 -19.41
N VAL A 33 33.22 -32.73 -19.23
CA VAL A 33 32.53 -33.94 -18.77
C VAL A 33 32.57 -33.96 -17.24
N VAL A 34 31.39 -33.87 -16.62
CA VAL A 34 31.25 -33.75 -15.16
C VAL A 34 30.72 -35.04 -14.55
N GLU A 35 31.48 -35.63 -13.65
CA GLU A 35 31.04 -36.73 -12.78
C GLU A 35 30.73 -36.18 -11.39
N ILE A 36 29.55 -36.50 -10.85
CA ILE A 36 29.12 -36.01 -9.54
C ILE A 36 29.33 -37.11 -8.51
N VAL A 37 30.05 -36.80 -7.43
CA VAL A 37 30.27 -37.70 -6.31
C VAL A 37 29.25 -37.38 -5.21
N ALA A 38 28.30 -38.29 -5.01
CA ALA A 38 27.24 -38.17 -4.01
C ALA A 38 27.48 -39.07 -2.80
N ALA A 39 27.07 -38.61 -1.61
CA ALA A 39 27.10 -39.37 -0.37
C ALA A 39 26.15 -40.58 -0.44
N LYS A 40 26.56 -41.74 0.07
CA LYS A 40 25.68 -42.93 0.17
C LYS A 40 24.68 -42.88 1.33
N GLY A 41 24.85 -41.97 2.31
CA GLY A 41 23.95 -41.80 3.46
C GLY A 41 23.20 -40.46 3.47
N GLU A 42 22.52 -40.18 4.59
CA GLU A 42 21.85 -38.91 4.88
C GLU A 42 22.89 -37.81 5.12
N LYS A 43 23.21 -37.07 4.05
CA LYS A 43 24.03 -35.86 4.13
C LYS A 43 23.27 -34.72 3.46
N GLY A 44 23.17 -33.60 4.16
CA GLY A 44 22.52 -32.39 3.68
C GLY A 44 23.52 -31.35 3.14
N PRO A 45 23.00 -30.31 2.47
CA PRO A 45 23.79 -29.13 2.09
C PRO A 45 24.28 -28.39 3.35
N SER A 46 25.40 -27.67 3.22
CA SER A 46 25.86 -26.72 4.25
C SER A 46 25.29 -25.32 4.01
N LEU A 47 25.11 -24.54 5.07
CA LEU A 47 24.72 -23.11 4.98
C LEU A 47 25.73 -22.30 4.16
N ASP A 48 27.00 -22.71 4.15
CA ASP A 48 28.06 -22.06 3.38
C ASP A 48 27.80 -22.07 1.88
N TRP A 49 26.99 -22.99 1.37
CA TRP A 49 26.62 -23.04 -0.05
C TRP A 49 25.77 -21.83 -0.48
N LEU A 50 25.11 -21.16 0.46
CA LEU A 50 24.32 -19.96 0.22
C LEU A 50 25.15 -18.68 0.27
N ARG A 51 26.39 -18.71 0.81
CA ARG A 51 27.28 -17.55 0.86
C ARG A 51 27.83 -17.26 -0.55
N PRO A 52 27.49 -16.11 -1.17
CA PRO A 52 27.92 -15.80 -2.53
C PRO A 52 29.43 -15.75 -2.69
N GLU A 53 30.14 -15.29 -1.66
CA GLU A 53 31.60 -15.11 -1.61
C GLU A 53 32.37 -16.42 -1.81
N LEU A 54 31.81 -17.56 -1.36
CA LEU A 54 32.45 -18.87 -1.46
C LEU A 54 32.27 -19.52 -2.85
N GLY A 55 31.38 -18.99 -3.68
CA GLY A 55 31.24 -19.39 -5.08
C GLY A 55 30.67 -20.79 -5.34
N TYR A 56 30.16 -21.50 -4.33
CA TYR A 56 29.63 -22.87 -4.47
C TYR A 56 28.39 -22.96 -5.37
N ILE A 57 27.43 -22.04 -5.23
CA ILE A 57 26.19 -22.06 -6.02
C ILE A 57 25.97 -20.71 -6.70
N LYS A 58 26.16 -20.69 -8.02
CA LYS A 58 25.94 -19.50 -8.85
C LYS A 58 24.47 -19.34 -9.28
N THR A 59 23.80 -20.44 -9.61
CA THR A 59 22.44 -20.40 -10.16
C THR A 59 21.39 -20.06 -9.09
N SER A 60 20.37 -19.28 -9.46
CA SER A 60 19.23 -18.99 -8.58
C SER A 60 18.45 -20.26 -8.22
N HIS A 61 18.29 -21.17 -9.19
CA HIS A 61 17.59 -22.44 -9.00
C HIS A 61 18.22 -23.29 -7.88
N GLY A 62 19.55 -23.50 -7.92
CA GLY A 62 20.24 -24.26 -6.88
C GLY A 62 20.14 -23.60 -5.50
N ARG A 63 20.32 -22.27 -5.44
CA ARG A 63 20.21 -21.50 -4.19
C ARG A 63 18.81 -21.65 -3.58
N ASN A 64 17.77 -21.57 -4.41
CA ASN A 64 16.40 -21.72 -3.94
C ASN A 64 16.10 -23.14 -3.43
N LYS A 65 16.66 -24.18 -4.06
CA LYS A 65 16.53 -25.56 -3.56
C LYS A 65 17.21 -25.75 -2.21
N VAL A 66 18.41 -25.23 -2.04
CA VAL A 66 19.11 -25.30 -0.74
C VAL A 66 18.34 -24.54 0.34
N ARG A 67 17.84 -23.33 0.06
CA ARG A 67 16.96 -22.60 0.98
C ARG A 67 15.71 -23.40 1.34
N GLN A 68 15.05 -23.99 0.34
CA GLN A 68 13.87 -24.82 0.54
C GLN A 68 14.17 -26.02 1.46
N TRP A 69 15.35 -26.62 1.35
CA TRP A 69 15.78 -27.72 2.20
C TRP A 69 15.89 -27.30 3.68
N PHE A 70 16.58 -26.18 3.96
CA PHE A 70 16.68 -25.64 5.32
C PHE A 70 15.33 -25.21 5.88
N ASN A 71 14.52 -24.52 5.07
CA ASN A 71 13.17 -24.11 5.46
C ASN A 71 12.27 -25.31 5.82
N LYS A 72 12.50 -26.47 5.20
CA LYS A 72 11.76 -27.69 5.53
C LYS A 72 12.20 -28.27 6.87
N GLN A 73 13.49 -28.21 7.21
CA GLN A 73 13.99 -28.69 8.50
C GLN A 73 13.53 -27.80 9.65
N GLU A 74 13.55 -26.48 9.47
CA GLU A 74 13.19 -25.50 10.49
C GLU A 74 11.69 -25.18 10.51
N ARG A 75 10.86 -25.99 9.83
CA ARG A 75 9.43 -25.70 9.67
C ARG A 75 8.72 -25.60 11.01
N SER A 76 8.92 -26.57 11.90
CA SER A 76 8.27 -26.58 13.22
C SER A 76 8.60 -25.33 14.04
N GLN A 77 9.89 -24.98 14.09
CA GLN A 77 10.37 -23.79 14.79
C GLN A 77 9.85 -22.50 14.13
N SER A 78 9.77 -22.46 12.80
CA SER A 78 9.20 -21.32 12.06
C SER A 78 7.71 -21.13 12.36
N ILE A 79 6.94 -22.22 12.49
CA ILE A 79 5.52 -22.15 12.87
C ILE A 79 5.37 -21.55 14.27
N GLU A 80 6.14 -22.04 15.24
CA GLU A 80 6.10 -21.55 16.62
C GLU A 80 6.49 -20.07 16.71
N THR A 81 7.58 -19.70 16.04
CA THR A 81 8.05 -18.31 15.97
C THR A 81 7.00 -17.41 15.29
N GLY A 82 6.37 -17.88 14.22
CA GLY A 82 5.30 -17.16 13.53
C GLY A 82 4.08 -16.90 14.42
N LYS A 83 3.66 -17.90 15.21
CA LYS A 83 2.58 -17.76 16.20
C LYS A 83 2.92 -16.69 17.24
N GLN A 84 4.10 -16.78 17.86
CA GLN A 84 4.57 -15.82 18.86
C GLN A 84 4.68 -14.39 18.31
N LEU A 85 5.18 -14.24 17.09
CA LEU A 85 5.31 -12.93 16.44
C LEU A 85 3.95 -12.31 16.16
N LEU A 86 2.99 -13.11 15.67
CA LEU A 86 1.63 -12.63 15.42
C LEU A 86 0.96 -12.20 16.72
N ASP A 87 0.98 -13.06 17.75
CA ASP A 87 0.35 -12.79 19.04
C ASP A 87 0.92 -11.52 19.68
N LYS A 88 2.23 -11.31 19.59
CA LYS A 88 2.89 -10.10 20.10
C LYS A 88 2.43 -8.83 19.38
N GLU A 89 2.30 -8.87 18.05
CA GLU A 89 1.84 -7.72 17.27
C GLU A 89 0.34 -7.43 17.49
N LEU A 90 -0.49 -8.46 17.64
CA LEU A 90 -1.91 -8.28 17.95
C LEU A 90 -2.11 -7.65 19.33
N ASN A 91 -1.38 -8.13 20.33
CA ASN A 91 -1.38 -7.55 21.67
C ASN A 91 -0.92 -6.10 21.65
N ARG A 92 0.09 -5.76 20.82
CA ARG A 92 0.56 -4.38 20.64
C ARG A 92 -0.50 -3.47 20.02
N LEU A 93 -1.32 -3.99 19.11
CA LEU A 93 -2.36 -3.23 18.41
C LEU A 93 -3.73 -3.26 19.11
N GLY A 94 -3.87 -4.05 20.18
CA GLY A 94 -5.16 -4.24 20.86
C GLY A 94 -6.21 -4.94 19.98
N ILE A 95 -5.77 -5.69 18.97
CA ILE A 95 -6.65 -6.38 18.02
C ILE A 95 -6.87 -7.82 18.46
N ASN A 96 -8.13 -8.25 18.59
CA ASN A 96 -8.44 -9.66 18.76
C ASN A 96 -8.33 -10.39 17.42
N LEU A 97 -7.67 -11.55 17.40
CA LEU A 97 -7.50 -12.34 16.19
C LEU A 97 -8.87 -12.86 15.70
N PRO A 98 -9.39 -12.41 14.54
CA PRO A 98 -10.47 -13.15 13.88
C PRO A 98 -9.87 -14.49 13.43
N SER A 99 -10.49 -15.62 13.77
CA SER A 99 -10.01 -17.01 13.53
C SER A 99 -8.82 -17.13 12.56
N ALA A 100 -7.71 -17.75 13.02
CA ALA A 100 -6.46 -17.86 12.25
C ALA A 100 -6.63 -18.40 10.82
N GLU A 101 -7.65 -19.24 10.59
CA GLU A 101 -8.05 -19.77 9.27
C GLU A 101 -8.53 -18.67 8.30
N LYS A 102 -9.29 -17.69 8.81
CA LYS A 102 -9.75 -16.54 8.01
C LYS A 102 -8.57 -15.68 7.60
N VAL A 103 -7.60 -15.50 8.47
CA VAL A 103 -6.40 -14.72 8.17
C VAL A 103 -5.54 -15.46 7.13
N ALA A 104 -5.31 -16.76 7.32
CA ALA A 104 -4.55 -17.57 6.37
C ALA A 104 -5.16 -17.54 4.96
N SER A 105 -6.49 -17.67 4.85
CA SER A 105 -7.18 -17.63 3.55
C SER A 105 -7.09 -16.27 2.85
N GLN A 106 -7.06 -15.15 3.58
CA GLN A 106 -6.84 -13.82 3.00
C GLN A 106 -5.46 -13.66 2.34
N PHE A 107 -4.48 -14.46 2.77
CA PHE A 107 -3.13 -14.49 2.20
C PHE A 107 -2.94 -15.64 1.19
N ASN A 108 -4.03 -16.28 0.73
CA ASN A 108 -4.02 -17.43 -0.18
C ASN A 108 -3.30 -18.67 0.38
N TYR A 109 -3.31 -18.87 1.70
CA TYR A 109 -2.83 -20.10 2.32
C TYR A 109 -4.01 -21.02 2.64
N ALA A 110 -3.90 -22.28 2.24
CA ALA A 110 -4.89 -23.32 2.55
C ALA A 110 -4.70 -23.88 3.96
N ASP A 111 -3.46 -23.96 4.43
CA ASP A 111 -3.10 -24.44 5.76
C ASP A 111 -2.62 -23.27 6.63
N VAL A 112 -3.12 -23.24 7.87
CA VAL A 112 -2.76 -22.25 8.88
C VAL A 112 -1.30 -22.42 9.30
N ASP A 113 -0.79 -23.65 9.33
CA ASP A 113 0.61 -23.90 9.67
C ASP A 113 1.55 -23.41 8.54
N ASP A 114 1.15 -23.50 7.28
CA ASP A 114 1.90 -22.88 6.17
C ASP A 114 1.97 -21.36 6.28
N PHE A 115 0.86 -20.73 6.72
CA PHE A 115 0.81 -19.30 6.98
C PHE A 115 1.74 -18.90 8.13
N PHE A 116 1.68 -19.60 9.27
CA PHE A 116 2.58 -19.33 10.40
C PHE A 116 4.05 -19.59 10.05
N ALA A 117 4.35 -20.67 9.32
CA ALA A 117 5.70 -20.91 8.81
C ALA A 117 6.16 -19.77 7.89
N ALA A 118 5.26 -19.18 7.10
CA ALA A 118 5.55 -18.04 6.22
C ALA A 118 5.82 -16.74 6.97
N LEU A 119 5.12 -16.54 8.08
CA LEU A 119 5.32 -15.41 8.97
C LEU A 119 6.64 -15.54 9.73
N GLY A 120 6.91 -16.70 10.32
CA GLY A 120 8.14 -16.95 11.09
C GLY A 120 9.42 -16.85 10.27
N ARG A 121 9.38 -17.26 8.99
CA ARG A 121 10.53 -17.13 8.06
C ARG A 121 10.64 -15.74 7.41
N GLY A 122 9.70 -14.82 7.67
CA GLY A 122 9.68 -13.48 7.10
C GLY A 122 9.31 -13.40 5.61
N SER A 123 8.65 -14.43 5.05
CA SER A 123 8.10 -14.35 3.69
C SER A 123 6.86 -13.44 3.60
N ILE A 124 6.14 -13.30 4.72
CA ILE A 124 5.06 -12.33 4.89
C ILE A 124 5.50 -11.37 5.99
N SER A 125 5.31 -10.08 5.76
CA SER A 125 5.61 -9.09 6.80
C SER A 125 4.47 -9.00 7.82
N LEU A 126 4.82 -8.94 9.11
CA LEU A 126 3.84 -8.71 10.19
C LEU A 126 3.03 -7.43 9.95
N SER A 127 3.64 -6.38 9.40
CA SER A 127 2.94 -5.13 9.08
C SER A 127 1.86 -5.31 8.01
N GLN A 128 2.10 -6.20 7.04
CA GLN A 128 1.09 -6.51 6.01
C GLN A 128 -0.09 -7.28 6.61
N VAL A 129 0.18 -8.20 7.55
CA VAL A 129 -0.86 -8.92 8.30
C VAL A 129 -1.67 -7.96 9.16
N ALA A 130 -1.01 -7.11 9.94
CA ALA A 130 -1.66 -6.10 10.77
C ALA A 130 -2.57 -5.17 9.98
N LEU A 131 -2.09 -4.65 8.83
CA LEU A 131 -2.87 -3.74 7.98
C LEU A 131 -4.08 -4.45 7.35
N LYS A 132 -3.94 -5.71 6.96
CA LYS A 132 -5.08 -6.51 6.44
C LYS A 132 -6.10 -6.81 7.53
N LEU A 133 -5.66 -7.05 8.76
CA LEU A 133 -6.55 -7.25 9.91
C LEU A 133 -7.29 -5.97 10.29
N SER A 134 -6.62 -4.82 10.30
CA SER A 134 -7.26 -3.53 10.59
C SER A 134 -8.31 -3.15 9.54
N THR A 135 -8.05 -3.39 8.24
CA THR A 135 -9.04 -3.13 7.18
C THR A 135 -10.29 -4.00 7.28
N ASN A 136 -10.26 -5.13 7.98
CA ASN A 136 -11.46 -5.96 8.22
C ASN A 136 -12.21 -5.59 9.51
N LEU A 137 -11.61 -4.77 10.38
CA LEU A 137 -12.25 -4.22 11.57
C LEU A 137 -12.93 -2.87 11.28
N GLU A 138 -12.57 -2.22 10.16
CA GLU A 138 -13.27 -1.04 9.63
C GLU A 138 -14.42 -1.43 8.68
N LEU A 139 -15.48 -2.02 9.25
CA LEU A 139 -16.85 -1.75 8.82
C LEU A 139 -17.63 -1.51 10.11
N PRO A 140 -17.92 -0.24 10.45
CA PRO A 140 -18.81 0.59 9.63
C PRO A 140 -18.30 2.02 9.48
N ASN A 141 -17.89 2.39 8.26
CA ASN A 141 -18.32 3.69 7.77
C ASN A 141 -19.54 3.33 6.90
N GLU A 142 -20.78 3.54 7.34
CA GLU A 142 -21.38 4.87 7.17
C GLU A 142 -20.39 5.72 6.38
N ALA A 143 -20.37 5.49 5.07
CA ALA A 143 -20.03 6.59 4.20
C ALA A 143 -20.93 7.69 4.72
N VAL A 144 -20.34 8.61 5.50
CA VAL A 144 -20.86 9.94 5.59
C VAL A 144 -20.80 10.34 4.13
N GLU A 145 -21.91 10.14 3.44
CA GLU A 145 -22.19 10.85 2.23
C GLU A 145 -22.05 12.28 2.67
N ILE A 146 -20.84 12.82 2.51
CA ILE A 146 -20.64 14.23 2.36
C ILE A 146 -21.36 14.47 1.04
N SER A 147 -22.68 14.61 1.15
CA SER A 147 -23.50 15.22 0.15
C SER A 147 -22.75 16.50 -0.14
N ILE A 148 -22.09 16.52 -1.31
CA ILE A 148 -21.52 17.74 -1.85
C ILE A 148 -22.66 18.73 -1.69
N PRO A 149 -22.55 19.78 -0.86
CA PRO A 149 -23.68 20.65 -0.60
C PRO A 149 -24.16 21.07 -1.98
N ARG A 150 -25.38 20.62 -2.29
CA ARG A 150 -26.05 20.83 -3.57
C ARG A 150 -25.79 22.29 -3.84
N LYS A 151 -24.99 22.59 -4.90
CA LYS A 151 -24.48 23.94 -5.21
C LYS A 151 -25.51 24.91 -4.69
N LEU A 152 -25.17 25.72 -3.67
CA LEU A 152 -26.08 26.75 -3.20
C LEU A 152 -26.61 27.35 -4.49
N SER A 153 -27.91 27.18 -4.73
CA SER A 153 -28.55 27.97 -5.76
C SER A 153 -28.13 29.39 -5.43
N SER A 154 -27.89 30.21 -6.44
CA SER A 154 -27.78 31.65 -6.31
C SER A 154 -29.11 32.16 -5.71
N ALA A 155 -29.37 31.81 -4.46
CA ALA A 155 -30.55 32.06 -3.70
C ALA A 155 -30.48 33.56 -3.46
N SER A 156 -31.17 34.23 -4.37
CA SER A 156 -31.80 35.51 -4.17
C SER A 156 -30.87 36.68 -3.86
N VAL A 157 -29.61 36.73 -4.36
CA VAL A 157 -28.86 38.01 -4.30
C VAL A 157 -29.56 39.03 -5.21
N LYS A 158 -30.20 40.04 -4.61
CA LYS A 158 -30.90 41.12 -5.30
C LYS A 158 -29.95 42.30 -5.47
N VAL A 159 -29.82 42.80 -6.69
CA VAL A 159 -29.07 44.03 -6.97
C VAL A 159 -29.99 45.22 -6.69
N LEU A 160 -29.56 46.14 -5.83
CA LEU A 160 -30.42 47.26 -5.43
C LEU A 160 -30.59 48.23 -6.62
N GLY A 161 -31.83 48.40 -7.07
CA GLY A 161 -32.21 49.32 -8.15
C GLY A 161 -32.38 48.71 -9.54
N VAL A 162 -32.03 47.42 -9.74
CA VAL A 162 -32.25 46.69 -11.00
C VAL A 162 -32.72 45.27 -10.68
N GLY A 163 -33.77 44.79 -11.36
CA GLY A 163 -34.31 43.42 -11.17
C GLY A 163 -33.34 42.31 -11.59
N ASP A 164 -33.85 41.08 -11.80
CA ASP A 164 -33.08 39.84 -12.05
C ASP A 164 -31.88 39.99 -13.00
N LEU A 165 -30.72 40.32 -12.43
CA LEU A 165 -29.42 40.29 -13.09
C LEU A 165 -28.75 38.96 -12.78
N PHE A 166 -27.99 38.44 -13.75
CA PHE A 166 -27.19 37.25 -13.53
C PHE A 166 -26.13 37.52 -12.45
N THR A 167 -26.29 36.91 -11.27
CA THR A 167 -25.37 37.06 -10.14
C THR A 167 -24.63 35.76 -9.88
N ARG A 168 -23.37 35.88 -9.42
CA ARG A 168 -22.54 34.74 -9.02
C ARG A 168 -21.68 35.09 -7.82
N ILE A 169 -21.39 34.10 -6.98
CA ILE A 169 -20.53 34.25 -5.80
C ILE A 169 -19.05 34.26 -6.22
N ALA A 170 -18.24 35.12 -5.60
CA ALA A 170 -16.79 35.19 -5.85
C ALA A 170 -16.02 34.02 -5.21
N ASN A 171 -15.11 33.41 -5.97
CA ASN A 171 -14.21 32.35 -5.49
C ASN A 171 -13.06 32.85 -4.61
N CYS A 172 -12.86 34.17 -4.47
CA CYS A 172 -11.75 34.70 -3.67
C CYS A 172 -12.11 34.88 -2.20
N CYS A 173 -13.39 35.14 -1.87
CA CYS A 173 -13.82 35.41 -0.50
C CYS A 173 -15.08 34.63 -0.07
N HIS A 174 -15.68 33.84 -0.97
CA HIS A 174 -16.80 32.93 -0.70
C HIS A 174 -17.86 33.51 0.28
N PRO A 175 -18.50 34.64 -0.06
CA PRO A 175 -19.51 35.28 0.80
C PRO A 175 -20.65 34.31 1.16
N LEU A 176 -21.04 34.32 2.44
CA LEU A 176 -22.12 33.53 2.99
C LEU A 176 -23.31 34.41 3.39
N PRO A 177 -24.55 33.89 3.43
CA PRO A 177 -25.70 34.64 3.91
C PRO A 177 -25.44 35.25 5.30
N GLY A 178 -25.61 36.56 5.42
CA GLY A 178 -25.29 37.33 6.63
C GLY A 178 -23.96 38.11 6.55
N ASP A 179 -23.09 37.79 5.60
CA ASP A 179 -21.93 38.65 5.30
C ASP A 179 -22.37 39.97 4.68
N GLU A 180 -21.66 41.04 5.01
CA GLU A 180 -21.78 42.28 4.26
C GLU A 180 -21.22 42.11 2.84
N ILE A 181 -22.08 42.20 1.83
CA ILE A 181 -21.72 41.96 0.43
C ILE A 181 -21.74 43.22 -0.43
N ILE A 182 -21.00 43.15 -1.55
CA ILE A 182 -20.95 44.15 -2.61
C ILE A 182 -20.81 43.44 -3.97
N GLY A 183 -21.48 43.97 -4.99
CA GLY A 183 -21.43 43.42 -6.34
C GLY A 183 -20.40 44.17 -7.19
N TYR A 184 -19.69 43.44 -8.04
CA TYR A 184 -18.81 44.00 -9.06
C TYR A 184 -19.29 43.58 -10.45
N ILE A 185 -19.54 44.56 -11.33
CA ILE A 185 -19.98 44.31 -12.70
C ILE A 185 -18.79 43.82 -13.53
N THR A 186 -18.84 42.55 -13.94
CA THR A 186 -17.82 41.93 -14.80
C THR A 186 -18.22 41.99 -16.27
N GLN A 187 -17.23 42.11 -17.16
CA GLN A 187 -17.47 42.05 -18.60
C GLN A 187 -17.93 40.64 -19.00
N GLY A 188 -19.20 40.50 -19.38
CA GLY A 188 -19.77 39.27 -19.95
C GLY A 188 -20.12 38.14 -18.97
N ARG A 189 -19.88 38.29 -17.65
CA ARG A 189 -20.21 37.27 -16.63
C ARG A 189 -21.21 37.74 -15.57
N GLY A 190 -21.87 38.88 -15.81
CA GLY A 190 -22.84 39.47 -14.89
C GLY A 190 -22.18 40.13 -13.67
N VAL A 191 -22.89 40.12 -12.55
CA VAL A 191 -22.42 40.70 -11.29
C VAL A 191 -21.77 39.63 -10.43
N THR A 192 -20.50 39.80 -10.07
CA THR A 192 -19.81 38.92 -9.12
C THR A 192 -19.93 39.51 -7.72
N VAL A 193 -20.42 38.71 -6.77
CA VAL A 193 -20.70 39.12 -5.39
C VAL A 193 -19.48 38.81 -4.52
N HIS A 194 -18.95 39.83 -3.85
CA HIS A 194 -17.83 39.76 -2.93
C HIS A 194 -18.27 40.17 -1.53
N ARG A 195 -17.49 39.82 -0.50
CA ARG A 195 -17.60 40.46 0.81
C ARG A 195 -17.05 41.88 0.71
N LYS A 196 -17.63 42.85 1.42
CA LYS A 196 -17.18 44.25 1.40
C LYS A 196 -15.73 44.41 1.87
N ASP A 197 -15.27 43.52 2.75
CA ASP A 197 -13.90 43.48 3.28
C ASP A 197 -12.92 42.68 2.40
N CYS A 198 -13.33 42.24 1.21
CA CYS A 198 -12.46 41.46 0.32
C CYS A 198 -11.30 42.32 -0.21
N PRO A 199 -10.03 41.89 -0.06
CA PRO A 199 -8.87 42.64 -0.55
C PRO A 199 -8.92 42.95 -2.04
N ASN A 200 -9.51 42.06 -2.84
CA ASN A 200 -9.64 42.26 -4.30
C ASN A 200 -10.61 43.38 -4.65
N ILE A 201 -11.64 43.63 -3.84
CA ILE A 201 -12.59 44.72 -4.06
C ILE A 201 -12.09 46.03 -3.45
N ILE A 202 -11.48 45.97 -2.26
CA ILE A 202 -10.92 47.16 -1.61
C ILE A 202 -9.85 47.81 -2.51
N ASN A 203 -9.05 46.99 -3.18
CA ASN A 203 -7.97 47.44 -4.07
C ASN A 203 -8.43 47.65 -5.54
N GLU A 204 -9.72 47.55 -5.83
CA GLU A 204 -10.24 47.72 -7.19
C GLU A 204 -10.20 49.19 -7.63
N VAL A 205 -9.74 49.42 -8.86
CA VAL A 205 -9.51 50.79 -9.38
C VAL A 205 -10.80 51.37 -9.96
N GLU A 206 -11.61 50.53 -10.62
CA GLU A 206 -12.85 50.93 -11.27
C GLU A 206 -14.04 50.89 -10.31
N LYS A 207 -14.08 51.82 -9.35
CA LYS A 207 -15.14 51.89 -8.31
C LYS A 207 -16.54 52.12 -8.88
N GLU A 208 -16.66 52.66 -10.09
CA GLU A 208 -17.93 52.87 -10.80
C GLU A 208 -18.64 51.55 -11.15
N ARG A 209 -17.90 50.43 -11.18
CA ARG A 209 -18.45 49.10 -11.44
C ARG A 209 -18.94 48.39 -10.17
N LEU A 210 -18.81 49.03 -9.01
CA LEU A 210 -19.33 48.51 -7.75
C LEU A 210 -20.81 48.86 -7.62
N VAL A 211 -21.62 47.85 -7.35
CA VAL A 211 -23.07 47.97 -7.17
C VAL A 211 -23.48 47.44 -5.81
N ALA A 212 -24.43 48.12 -5.19
CA ALA A 212 -25.00 47.68 -3.93
C ALA A 212 -25.88 46.44 -4.18
N VAL A 213 -25.63 45.38 -3.42
CA VAL A 213 -26.34 44.10 -3.52
C VAL A 213 -26.75 43.67 -2.12
N ASP A 214 -27.85 42.96 -2.03
CA ASP A 214 -28.37 42.45 -0.77
C ASP A 214 -28.72 40.96 -0.89
N TRP A 215 -28.63 40.25 0.23
CA TRP A 215 -29.17 38.91 0.35
C TRP A 215 -30.69 39.06 0.36
N GLY A 216 -31.36 38.65 -0.72
CA GLY A 216 -32.82 38.65 -0.79
C GLY A 216 -33.42 37.60 0.15
N ASP A 217 -34.61 37.11 -0.17
CA ASP A 217 -35.32 36.19 0.73
C ASP A 217 -34.57 34.84 0.79
N VAL A 218 -33.79 34.63 1.86
CA VAL A 218 -32.97 33.44 2.06
C VAL A 218 -33.83 32.36 2.74
N GLU A 219 -34.55 31.56 1.96
CA GLU A 219 -35.19 30.35 2.47
C GLU A 219 -34.11 29.26 2.68
N GLN A 220 -33.79 29.02 3.96
CA GLN A 220 -32.88 28.00 4.51
C GLN A 220 -31.37 28.20 4.31
N VAL A 221 -30.66 28.44 5.43
CA VAL A 221 -29.20 28.62 5.50
C VAL A 221 -28.46 27.39 6.06
N TYR A 222 -29.16 26.31 6.45
CA TYR A 222 -28.51 25.10 6.99
C TYR A 222 -29.23 23.81 6.58
N PRO A 223 -28.50 22.69 6.37
CA PRO A 223 -29.04 21.35 6.52
C PRO A 223 -29.43 21.04 7.96
#